data_AF-A0A117QX86-F1
#
_entry.id   AF-A0A117QX86-F1
#
_cell.length_a   1.000
_cell.length_b   1.000
_cell.length_c   1.000
_cell.angle_alpha   90.00
_cell.angle_beta   90.00
_cell.angle_gamma   90.00
#
_symmetry.space_group_name_H-M   'P 1'
#
loop_
_entity.id
_entity.type
_entity.pdbx_description
1 polymer ?
#
loop_
_entity_poly.entity_id
_entity_poly.type
_entity_poly.pdbx_seq_one_letter_code
_entity_poly.pdbx_strand_id
1 'polypeptide(L)'
;MAMRLLEHRDGLDDGDEVTYWLDEIAEVLPNCRTPIQFVSLETYVKAAIRELEKAARRNAGSAGATMEANQAYAAAAELIAGS
;
A
#
# COMPACT_ATOMS: atom_id res chain seq x y z
N MET A 1 -2.18 9.58 2.57
CA MET A 1 -1.35 8.66 1.77
C MET A 1 -1.36 7.28 2.40
N ALA A 2 -0.54 7.04 3.42
CA ALA A 2 -0.51 5.78 4.18
C ALA A 2 -1.84 5.42 4.89
N MET A 3 -2.56 6.39 5.45
CA MET A 3 -3.81 6.11 6.17
C MET A 3 -4.89 5.46 5.29
N ARG A 4 -5.00 5.87 4.01
CA ARG A 4 -5.95 5.24 3.05
C ARG A 4 -5.58 3.80 2.70
N LEU A 5 -4.28 3.47 2.65
CA LEU A 5 -3.84 2.08 2.48
C LEU A 5 -4.28 1.23 3.68
N LEU A 6 -4.19 1.79 4.90
CA LEU A 6 -4.63 1.10 6.11
C LEU A 6 -6.16 0.98 6.20
N GLU A 7 -6.91 1.98 5.74
CA GLU A 7 -8.38 1.95 5.67
C GLU A 7 -8.92 0.82 4.77
N HIS A 8 -8.14 0.42 3.76
CA HIS A 8 -8.48 -0.67 2.83
C HIS A 8 -7.70 -1.97 3.08
N ARG A 9 -6.97 -2.08 4.21
CA ARG A 9 -6.08 -3.21 4.53
C ARG A 9 -6.75 -4.58 4.35
N ASP A 10 -7.96 -4.75 4.87
CA ASP A 10 -8.66 -6.04 4.84
C ASP A 10 -9.00 -6.51 3.41
N GLY A 11 -9.10 -5.59 2.45
CA GLY A 11 -9.30 -5.89 1.03
C GLY A 11 -7.99 -6.02 0.24
N LEU A 12 -6.85 -5.80 0.90
CA LEU A 12 -5.51 -5.81 0.29
C LEU A 12 -4.64 -6.97 0.78
N ASP A 13 -5.10 -7.74 1.76
CA ASP A 13 -4.40 -8.93 2.29
C ASP A 13 -4.42 -10.09 1.28
N ASP A 14 -3.58 -9.94 0.25
CA ASP A 14 -3.39 -10.90 -0.85
C ASP A 14 -2.07 -11.69 -0.71
N GLY A 15 -1.39 -11.58 0.44
CA GLY A 15 -0.20 -12.39 0.78
C GLY A 15 0.73 -11.77 1.83
N ASP A 16 1.60 -12.63 2.40
CA ASP A 16 2.50 -12.34 3.54
C ASP A 16 3.32 -11.05 3.36
N GLU A 17 3.82 -10.79 2.15
CA GLU A 17 4.64 -9.61 1.85
C GLU A 17 3.83 -8.30 1.86
N VAL A 18 2.57 -8.33 1.40
CA VAL A 18 1.69 -7.14 1.43
C VAL A 18 1.34 -6.81 2.88
N THR A 19 0.97 -7.82 3.65
CA THR A 19 0.64 -7.68 5.07
C THR A 19 1.83 -7.16 5.88
N TYR A 20 3.03 -7.66 5.61
CA TYR A 20 4.26 -7.16 6.24
C TYR A 20 4.44 -5.64 6.04
N TRP A 21 4.34 -5.15 4.80
CA TRP A 21 4.53 -3.71 4.54
C TRP A 21 3.40 -2.85 5.10
N LEU A 22 2.15 -3.35 5.13
CA LEU A 22 1.04 -2.64 5.75
C LEU A 22 1.21 -2.54 7.27
N ASP A 23 1.78 -3.56 7.93
CA ASP A 23 2.10 -3.51 9.36
C ASP A 23 3.21 -2.50 9.68
N GLU A 24 4.30 -2.48 8.90
CA GLU A 24 5.36 -1.47 9.04
C GLU A 24 4.82 -0.02 8.88
N ILE A 25 3.90 0.18 7.94
CA ILE A 25 3.23 1.46 7.74
C ILE A 25 2.35 1.80 8.95
N ALA A 26 1.58 0.85 9.47
CA ALA A 26 0.70 1.04 10.63
C ALA A 26 1.47 1.38 11.91
N GLU A 27 2.66 0.81 12.08
CA GLU A 27 3.53 1.08 13.23
C GLU A 27 4.12 2.50 13.19
N VAL A 28 4.59 2.91 12.02
CA VAL A 28 5.37 4.16 11.87
C VAL A 28 4.48 5.38 11.68
N LEU A 29 3.33 5.24 10.99
CA LEU A 29 2.46 6.36 10.64
C LEU A 29 2.01 7.22 11.85
N PRO A 30 1.57 6.66 13.00
CA PRO A 30 1.14 7.46 14.16
C PRO A 30 2.27 8.28 14.80
N ASN A 31 3.52 7.90 14.55
CA ASN A 31 4.71 8.45 15.20
C ASN A 31 5.62 9.24 14.25
N CYS A 32 5.24 9.40 12.98
CA CYS A 32 5.95 10.21 11.99
C CYS A 32 5.90 11.70 12.36
N ARG A 33 7.01 12.22 12.89
CA ARG A 33 7.15 13.62 13.32
C ARG A 33 8.38 14.31 12.75
N THR A 34 9.31 13.56 12.17
CA THR A 34 10.59 14.08 11.67
C THR A 34 10.75 13.83 10.18
N PRO A 35 11.51 14.68 9.45
CA PRO A 35 11.74 14.49 8.02
C PRO A 35 12.26 13.10 7.66
N ILE A 36 13.13 12.52 8.50
CA ILE A 36 13.69 11.19 8.24
C ILE A 36 12.63 10.07 8.38
N GLN A 37 11.70 10.21 9.33
CA GLN A 37 10.58 9.28 9.47
C GLN A 37 9.63 9.35 8.27
N PHE A 38 9.43 10.54 7.69
CA PHE A 38 8.63 10.67 6.46
C PHE A 38 9.29 9.97 5.26
N VAL A 39 10.62 10.03 5.13
CA VAL A 39 11.36 9.28 4.08
C VAL A 39 11.25 7.77 4.28
N SER A 40 11.35 7.29 5.52
CA SER A 40 11.11 5.88 5.84
C SER A 40 9.69 5.45 5.50
N LEU A 41 8.69 6.25 5.90
CA LEU A 41 7.29 6.00 5.58
C LEU A 41 7.04 5.95 4.07
N GLU A 42 7.63 6.86 3.30
CA GLU A 42 7.54 6.84 1.83
C GLU A 42 8.13 5.55 1.24
N THR A 43 9.25 5.07 1.81
CA THR A 43 9.89 3.81 1.40
C THR A 43 8.97 2.62 1.64
N TYR A 44 8.32 2.55 2.80
CA TYR A 44 7.37 1.48 3.13
C TYR A 44 6.13 1.52 2.25
N VAL A 45 5.58 2.71 2.00
CA VAL A 45 4.45 2.88 1.06
C VAL A 45 4.83 2.41 -0.34
N LYS A 46 6.01 2.76 -0.85
CA LYS A 46 6.49 2.29 -2.16
C LYS A 46 6.65 0.76 -2.20
N ALA A 47 7.10 0.15 -1.11
CA ALA A 47 7.24 -1.30 -1.03
C ALA A 47 5.87 -2.00 -1.04
N ALA A 48 4.91 -1.51 -0.23
CA ALA A 48 3.53 -2.03 -0.22
C ALA A 48 2.89 -1.97 -1.62
N ILE A 49 3.05 -0.86 -2.35
CA ILE A 49 2.54 -0.71 -3.72
C ILE A 49 3.14 -1.75 -4.67
N ARG A 50 4.46 -1.98 -4.60
CA ARG A 50 5.14 -2.97 -5.46
C ARG A 50 4.63 -4.39 -5.21
N GLU A 51 4.40 -4.76 -3.96
CA GLU A 51 3.88 -6.09 -3.61
C GLU A 51 2.41 -6.23 -4.02
N LEU A 52 1.61 -5.17 -3.88
CA LEU A 52 0.24 -5.12 -4.42
C LEU A 52 0.21 -5.29 -5.94
N GLU A 53 1.09 -4.62 -6.68
CA GLU A 53 1.19 -4.83 -8.13
C GLU A 53 1.60 -6.27 -8.49
N LYS A 54 2.51 -6.88 -7.72
CA LYS A 54 2.89 -8.28 -7.92
C LYS A 54 1.71 -9.21 -7.65
N ALA A 55 0.97 -8.97 -6.57
CA ALA A 55 -0.24 -9.73 -6.23
C ALA A 55 -1.30 -9.59 -7.34
N ALA A 56 -1.58 -8.37 -7.79
CA ALA A 56 -2.51 -8.10 -8.89
C ALA A 56 -2.10 -8.81 -10.19
N ARG A 57 -0.80 -8.82 -10.54
CA ARG A 57 -0.28 -9.56 -11.70
C ARG A 57 -0.45 -11.09 -11.55
N ARG A 58 -0.29 -11.65 -10.34
CA ARG A 58 -0.55 -13.07 -10.07
C ARG A 58 -2.04 -13.40 -10.13
N ASN A 59 -2.89 -12.48 -9.70
CA ASN A 59 -4.34 -12.64 -9.58
C ASN A 59 -5.12 -12.13 -10.81
N ALA A 60 -4.46 -11.80 -11.92
CA ALA A 60 -5.06 -11.26 -13.15
C ALA A 60 -6.09 -12.19 -13.85
N GLY A 61 -6.43 -13.33 -13.24
CA GLY A 61 -7.54 -14.22 -13.65
C GLY A 61 -8.78 -14.17 -12.76
N SER A 62 -8.78 -13.47 -11.61
CA SER A 62 -9.92 -13.37 -10.69
C SER A 62 -10.46 -11.94 -10.64
N ALA A 63 -11.64 -11.73 -11.23
CA ALA A 63 -12.24 -10.42 -11.48
C ALA A 63 -12.60 -9.60 -10.22
N GLY A 64 -12.78 -10.25 -9.06
CA GLY A 64 -13.06 -9.59 -7.78
C GLY A 64 -11.82 -8.87 -7.26
N ALA A 65 -10.76 -9.62 -6.95
CA ALA A 65 -9.50 -9.08 -6.44
C ALA A 65 -8.87 -7.96 -7.31
N THR A 66 -9.20 -7.90 -8.60
CA THR A 66 -8.67 -6.85 -9.49
C THR A 66 -9.29 -5.48 -9.25
N MET A 67 -10.52 -5.37 -8.75
CA MET A 67 -11.22 -4.08 -8.64
C MET A 67 -10.81 -3.30 -7.39
N GLU A 68 -10.80 -3.95 -6.23
CA GLU A 68 -10.32 -3.37 -4.96
C GLU A 68 -8.81 -3.08 -5.03
N ALA A 69 -8.03 -4.00 -5.61
CA ALA A 69 -6.60 -3.77 -5.85
C ALA A 69 -6.36 -2.61 -6.83
N ASN A 70 -7.17 -2.47 -7.88
CA ASN A 70 -7.08 -1.33 -8.81
C ASN A 70 -7.48 -0.01 -8.16
N GLN A 71 -8.46 0.01 -7.25
CA GLN A 71 -8.83 1.23 -6.51
C GLN A 71 -7.73 1.65 -5.53
N ALA A 72 -7.16 0.70 -4.79
CA ALA A 72 -6.02 0.97 -3.92
C ALA A 72 -4.79 1.40 -4.72
N TYR A 73 -4.55 0.80 -5.89
CA TYR A 73 -3.50 1.19 -6.81
C TYR A 73 -3.73 2.60 -7.39
N ALA A 74 -4.94 2.92 -7.84
CA ALA A 74 -5.29 4.24 -8.34
C ALA A 74 -5.12 5.32 -7.26
N ALA A 75 -5.57 5.05 -6.04
CA ALA A 75 -5.34 5.93 -4.90
C ALA A 75 -3.84 6.14 -4.65
N ALA A 76 -3.05 5.06 -4.65
CA ALA A 76 -1.60 5.12 -4.46
C ALA A 76 -0.86 5.85 -5.60
N ALA A 77 -1.31 5.72 -6.85
CA ALA A 77 -0.74 6.37 -8.02
C ALA A 77 -1.04 7.88 -8.06
N GLU A 78 -2.27 8.29 -7.74
CA GLU A 78 -2.64 9.71 -7.59
C GLU A 78 -1.77 10.42 -6.54
N LEU A 79 -1.33 9.68 -5.52
CA LEU A 79 -0.50 10.18 -4.44
C LEU A 79 0.98 10.40 -4.83
N ILE A 80 1.49 9.76 -5.90
CA ILE A 80 2.84 9.97 -6.45
C ILE A 80 2.84 11.04 -7.54
N ALA A 81 1.75 11.19 -8.29
CA ALA A 81 1.63 12.17 -9.37
C ALA A 81 1.43 13.62 -8.87
N GLY A 82 1.09 13.80 -7.59
CA GLY A 82 0.83 15.10 -6.95
C GLY A 82 2.01 15.72 -6.18
N SER A 83 3.23 15.18 -6.30
CA SER A 83 4.46 15.73 -5.71
C SER A 83 5.21 16.64 -6.67
#